data_AF-A0A6I1YQI7-F1
#
_entry.id   AF-A0A6I1YQI7-F1
#
_cell.length_a   1.000
_cell.length_b   1.000
_cell.length_c   1.000
_cell.angle_alpha   90.00
_cell.angle_beta   90.00
_cell.angle_gamma   90.00
#
_symmetry.space_group_name_H-M   'P 1'
#
loop_
_entity.id
_entity.type
_entity.pdbx_description
1 polymer ?
#
loop_
_entity_poly.entity_id
_entity_poly.type
_entity_poly.pdbx_seq_one_letter_code
_entity_poly.pdbx_strand_id
1 'polypeptide(L)'
;MHHSYGGPGAQPVPRPELQAFFGEPVAFRLGEDLRGPEVDGHTVRAAVSEVLVELEVIDTPYGDWRLPLQGSVADNAAAARSVPGREIPLHPDLDLACEEITVRVGREAVAPLLGRRG
;
A
#
# COMPACT_ATOMS: atom_id res chain seq x y z
N MET A 1 7.47 -12.12 -11.14
CA MET A 1 6.21 -12.89 -11.26
C MET A 1 5.11 -11.89 -11.61
N HIS A 2 4.39 -12.02 -12.74
CA HIS A 2 3.39 -11.02 -13.15
C HIS A 2 2.01 -11.38 -12.56
N HIS A 3 1.49 -10.52 -11.68
CA HIS A 3 0.15 -10.68 -11.09
C HIS A 3 -0.72 -9.49 -11.48
N SER A 4 -1.84 -9.77 -12.14
CA SER A 4 -2.86 -8.78 -12.49
C SER A 4 -4.02 -8.87 -11.50
N TYR A 5 -4.37 -7.77 -10.84
CA TYR A 5 -5.60 -7.66 -10.06
C TYR A 5 -6.65 -6.88 -10.87
N GLY A 6 -7.81 -7.50 -11.03
CA GLY A 6 -8.88 -7.06 -11.94
C GLY A 6 -9.77 -8.24 -12.35
N GLY A 7 -10.27 -8.97 -11.35
CA GLY A 7 -11.20 -10.08 -11.59
C GLY A 7 -12.65 -9.60 -11.74
N PRO A 8 -13.52 -10.39 -12.38
CA PRO A 8 -14.96 -10.10 -12.43
C PRO A 8 -15.50 -10.04 -10.99
N GLY A 9 -15.92 -8.84 -10.56
CA GLY A 9 -16.41 -8.59 -9.20
C GLY A 9 -15.82 -7.36 -8.51
N ALA A 10 -14.80 -6.70 -9.09
CA ALA A 10 -14.36 -5.39 -8.59
C ALA A 10 -15.49 -4.37 -8.74
N GLN A 11 -16.06 -3.93 -7.61
CA GLN A 11 -17.17 -2.98 -7.60
C GLN A 11 -16.63 -1.57 -7.96
N PRO A 12 -17.28 -0.84 -8.89
CA PRO A 12 -16.89 0.53 -9.19
C PRO A 12 -16.93 1.41 -7.93
N VAL A 13 -15.89 2.21 -7.69
CA VAL A 13 -15.90 3.23 -6.64
C VAL A 13 -16.84 4.37 -7.11
N PRO A 14 -17.97 4.63 -6.42
CA PRO A 14 -18.88 5.71 -6.81
C PRO A 14 -18.21 7.08 -6.57
N ARG A 15 -18.33 8.04 -7.48
CA ARG A 15 -17.87 9.43 -7.30
C ARG A 15 -18.99 10.44 -7.50
N PRO A 16 -18.91 11.60 -6.81
CA PRO A 16 -18.59 12.79 -7.61
C PRO A 16 -17.33 13.61 -7.24
N GLU A 17 -16.69 13.50 -6.06
CA GLU A 17 -15.71 14.54 -5.65
C GLU A 17 -14.38 14.04 -5.02
N LEU A 18 -13.96 12.79 -5.22
CA LEU A 18 -12.65 12.35 -4.72
C LEU A 18 -11.52 13.00 -5.54
N GLN A 19 -10.54 13.60 -4.87
CA GLN A 19 -9.26 14.02 -5.48
C GLN A 19 -8.23 12.87 -5.44
N ALA A 20 -8.70 11.62 -5.48
CA ALA A 20 -7.97 10.45 -5.06
C ALA A 20 -6.60 10.22 -5.74
N PHE A 21 -5.62 9.86 -4.93
CA PHE A 21 -4.34 9.29 -5.34
C PHE A 21 -4.21 7.83 -4.89
N PHE A 22 -3.28 7.10 -5.51
CA PHE A 22 -2.95 5.74 -5.12
C PHE A 22 -1.68 5.74 -4.25
N GLY A 23 -1.82 5.24 -3.02
CA GLY A 23 -0.76 5.13 -2.01
C GLY A 23 -0.28 3.70 -1.79
N GLU A 24 0.81 3.58 -1.03
CA GLU A 24 1.34 2.38 -0.36
C GLU A 24 1.07 1.03 -1.03
N PRO A 25 1.95 0.59 -1.95
CA PRO A 25 1.66 -0.59 -2.74
C PRO A 25 1.96 -1.92 -2.05
N VAL A 26 2.49 -1.93 -0.82
CA VAL A 26 2.88 -3.14 -0.10
C VAL A 26 2.32 -3.11 1.31
N ALA A 27 1.58 -4.14 1.68
CA ALA A 27 1.11 -4.38 3.03
C ALA A 27 1.70 -5.66 3.63
N PHE A 28 1.71 -5.69 4.96
CA PHE A 28 2.26 -6.76 5.77
C PHE A 28 1.17 -7.37 6.65
N ARG A 29 1.03 -8.70 6.61
CA ARG A 29 0.26 -9.42 7.63
C ARG A 29 1.21 -9.85 8.74
N LEU A 30 0.88 -9.45 9.97
CA LEU A 30 1.61 -9.87 11.16
C LEU A 30 1.11 -11.26 11.61
N GLY A 31 2.05 -12.18 11.86
CA GLY A 31 1.79 -13.47 12.48
C GLY A 31 1.87 -13.42 14.01
N GLU A 32 2.50 -12.38 14.56
CA GLU A 32 2.62 -12.13 15.98
C GLU A 32 2.56 -10.62 16.28
N ASP A 33 2.22 -10.29 17.52
CA ASP A 33 2.12 -8.89 17.95
C ASP A 33 3.49 -8.22 18.05
N LEU A 34 3.63 -7.03 17.46
CA LEU A 34 4.75 -6.13 17.72
C LEU A 34 4.45 -5.24 18.94
N ARG A 35 5.33 -5.27 19.94
CA ARG A 35 5.15 -4.50 21.18
C ARG A 35 6.47 -3.86 21.62
N GLY A 36 6.41 -2.59 22.00
CA GLY A 36 7.50 -1.86 22.63
C GLY A 36 7.60 -0.42 22.10
N PRO A 37 8.42 0.43 22.74
CA PRO A 37 8.95 1.62 22.08
C PRO A 37 10.16 1.30 21.17
N GLU A 38 10.87 0.19 21.44
CA GLU A 38 12.10 -0.22 20.75
C GLU A 38 11.85 -1.42 19.82
N VAL A 39 11.09 -1.20 18.74
CA VAL A 39 10.89 -2.19 17.67
C VAL A 39 11.86 -1.88 16.53
N ASP A 40 12.73 -2.82 16.17
CA ASP A 40 13.68 -2.68 15.05
C ASP A 40 13.26 -3.47 13.80
N GLY A 41 13.96 -3.25 12.68
CA GLY A 41 13.62 -3.89 11.41
C GLY A 41 13.74 -5.42 11.43
N HIS A 42 14.62 -6.00 12.25
CA HIS A 42 14.74 -7.45 12.39
C HIS A 42 13.53 -8.04 13.11
N THR A 43 13.09 -7.37 14.18
CA THR A 43 11.88 -7.71 14.94
C THR A 43 10.64 -7.62 14.06
N VAL A 44 10.51 -6.56 13.25
CA VAL A 44 9.42 -6.44 12.27
C VAL A 44 9.46 -7.57 11.26
N ARG A 45 10.62 -7.85 10.65
CA ARG A 45 10.77 -8.95 9.67
C ARG A 45 10.34 -10.29 10.25
N ALA A 46 10.72 -10.59 11.49
CA ALA A 46 10.37 -11.83 12.17
C ALA A 46 8.86 -11.94 12.44
N ALA A 47 8.20 -10.82 12.75
CA ALA A 47 6.78 -10.79 13.08
C ALA A 47 5.85 -10.88 11.86
N VAL A 48 6.34 -10.61 10.65
CA VAL A 48 5.55 -10.66 9.42
C VAL A 48 5.42 -12.10 8.92
N SER A 49 4.18 -12.56 8.75
CA SER A 49 3.89 -13.88 8.18
C SER A 49 3.67 -13.83 6.66
N GLU A 50 3.03 -12.77 6.15
CA GLU A 50 2.76 -12.60 4.73
C GLU A 50 2.98 -11.15 4.26
N VAL A 51 3.28 -11.03 2.97
CA VAL A 51 3.28 -9.76 2.23
C VAL A 51 2.20 -9.80 1.17
N LEU A 52 1.68 -8.63 0.81
CA LEU A 52 0.72 -8.49 -0.28
C LEU A 52 0.92 -7.16 -0.99
N VAL A 53 0.56 -7.12 -2.27
CA VAL A 53 0.37 -5.85 -2.96
C VAL A 53 -0.96 -5.26 -2.51
N GLU A 54 -0.97 -3.98 -2.16
CA GLU A 54 -2.17 -3.25 -1.76
C GLU A 54 -2.40 -2.06 -2.70
N LEU A 55 -3.66 -1.72 -2.93
CA LEU A 55 -4.02 -0.46 -3.54
C LEU A 55 -4.71 0.39 -2.49
N GLU A 56 -4.00 1.38 -1.98
CA GLU A 56 -4.59 2.37 -1.08
C GLU A 56 -5.20 3.51 -1.90
N VAL A 57 -6.45 3.84 -1.63
CA VAL A 57 -7.10 5.05 -2.11
C VAL A 57 -7.04 6.07 -0.98
N ILE A 58 -6.28 7.14 -1.21
CA ILE A 58 -6.20 8.27 -0.29
C ILE A 58 -7.05 9.44 -0.80
N ASP A 59 -7.74 10.13 0.09
CA ASP A 59 -8.56 11.30 -0.19
C ASP A 59 -8.63 12.19 1.06
N THR A 60 -8.60 13.50 0.85
CA THR A 60 -8.51 14.47 1.94
C THR A 60 -9.48 15.63 1.74
N PRO A 61 -10.12 16.17 2.80
CA PRO A 61 -10.95 17.36 2.70
C PRO A 61 -10.11 18.64 2.53
N TYR A 62 -8.79 18.56 2.67
CA TYR A 62 -7.89 19.68 2.40
C TYR A 62 -7.79 19.94 0.89
N GLY A 63 -8.27 21.10 0.47
CA GLY A 63 -8.25 21.50 -0.94
C GLY A 63 -6.85 21.57 -1.54
N ASP A 64 -6.75 21.31 -2.85
CA ASP A 64 -5.51 21.36 -3.64
C ASP A 64 -4.35 20.54 -3.08
N TRP A 65 -4.62 19.48 -2.31
CA TRP A 65 -3.62 18.65 -1.63
C TRP A 65 -2.65 19.43 -0.73
N ARG A 66 -3.08 20.59 -0.24
CA ARG A 66 -2.33 21.39 0.75
C ARG A 66 -2.56 20.84 2.15
N LEU A 67 -2.06 19.64 2.39
CA LEU A 67 -2.21 18.90 3.63
C LEU A 67 -0.97 19.09 4.52
N PRO A 68 -1.01 19.96 5.55
CA PRO A 68 0.09 20.07 6.51
C PRO A 68 0.21 18.78 7.35
N LEU A 69 1.38 18.50 7.92
CA LEU A 69 1.61 17.27 8.71
C LEU A 69 0.57 17.06 9.82
N GLN A 70 0.26 18.11 10.59
CA GLN A 70 -0.76 18.03 11.65
C GLN A 70 -2.16 17.78 11.07
N GLY A 71 -2.43 18.34 9.88
CA GLY A 71 -3.65 18.08 9.13
C GLY A 71 -3.74 16.63 8.67
N SER A 72 -2.64 16.06 8.18
CA SER A 72 -2.55 14.64 7.83
C SER A 72 -2.84 13.75 9.02
N VAL A 73 -2.28 14.06 10.21
CA VAL A 73 -2.58 13.30 11.43
C VAL A 73 -4.07 13.41 11.80
N ALA A 74 -4.63 14.63 11.76
CA ALA A 74 -6.04 14.86 12.07
C ALA A 74 -7.00 14.22 11.05
N ASP A 75 -6.56 14.05 9.81
CA ASP A 75 -7.30 13.46 8.70
C ASP A 75 -6.99 11.97 8.50
N ASN A 76 -6.51 11.29 9.54
CA ASN A 76 -6.20 9.86 9.49
C ASN A 76 -5.29 9.47 8.30
N ALA A 77 -4.25 10.27 8.06
CA ALA A 77 -3.34 10.15 6.93
C ALA A 77 -4.00 10.17 5.54
N ALA A 78 -5.15 10.84 5.41
CA ALA A 78 -5.97 10.83 4.19
C ALA A 78 -6.44 9.42 3.77
N ALA A 79 -6.39 8.43 4.66
CA ALA A 79 -6.77 7.06 4.35
C ALA A 79 -8.27 6.98 4.11
N ALA A 80 -8.68 6.60 2.90
CA ALA A 80 -10.10 6.49 2.53
C ALA A 80 -10.54 5.05 2.29
N ARG A 81 -9.77 4.27 1.51
CA ARG A 81 -10.06 2.84 1.24
C ARG A 81 -8.78 2.06 1.00
N SER A 82 -8.82 0.77 1.29
CA SER A 82 -7.76 -0.18 0.95
C SER A 82 -8.34 -1.33 0.15
N VAL A 83 -7.58 -1.81 -0.85
CA VAL A 83 -7.89 -3.01 -1.64
C VAL A 83 -6.67 -3.92 -1.60
N PRO A 84 -6.63 -4.89 -0.66
CA PRO A 84 -5.53 -5.83 -0.56
C PRO A 84 -5.59 -6.87 -1.69
N GLY A 85 -4.42 -7.22 -2.20
CA GLY A 85 -4.22 -8.34 -3.11
C GLY A 85 -4.14 -9.69 -2.38
N ARG A 86 -3.66 -10.71 -3.09
CA ARG A 86 -3.40 -12.04 -2.52
C ARG A 86 -2.19 -11.98 -1.60
N GLU A 87 -2.34 -12.60 -0.44
CA GLU A 87 -1.27 -12.83 0.53
C GLU A 87 -0.24 -13.84 -0.01
N ILE A 88 1.03 -13.51 0.18
CA ILE A 88 2.18 -14.34 -0.18
C ILE A 88 3.03 -14.54 1.08
N PRO A 89 3.34 -15.78 1.49
CA PRO A 89 4.23 -16.04 2.61
C PRO A 89 5.57 -15.30 2.46
N LEU A 90 5.99 -14.60 3.51
CA LEU A 90 7.30 -13.93 3.51
C LEU A 90 8.41 -14.98 3.57
N HIS A 91 9.18 -15.12 2.49
CA HIS A 91 10.32 -16.04 2.43
C HIS A 91 11.64 -15.30 2.77
N PRO A 92 12.64 -15.96 3.37
CA PRO A 92 13.96 -15.37 3.62
C PRO A 92 14.62 -14.74 2.38
N ASP A 93 14.42 -15.37 1.21
CA ASP A 93 15.00 -14.96 -0.07
C ASP A 93 14.23 -13.82 -0.78
N LEU A 94 13.07 -13.43 -0.25
CA LEU A 94 12.30 -12.32 -0.81
C LEU A 94 12.90 -11.00 -0.33
N ASP A 95 13.50 -10.26 -1.27
CA ASP A 95 14.01 -8.91 -1.05
C ASP A 95 13.03 -7.88 -1.61
N LEU A 96 12.14 -7.39 -0.75
CA LEU A 96 11.12 -6.39 -1.08
C LEU A 96 11.72 -5.09 -1.64
N ALA A 97 12.97 -4.76 -1.31
CA ALA A 97 13.62 -3.57 -1.85
C ALA A 97 13.98 -3.73 -3.34
N CYS A 98 14.16 -4.98 -3.80
CA CYS A 98 14.43 -5.31 -5.19
C CYS A 98 13.16 -5.61 -6.02
N GLU A 99 11.98 -5.69 -5.39
CA GLU A 99 10.74 -5.96 -6.09
C GLU A 99 10.23 -4.72 -6.85
N GLU A 100 9.75 -4.94 -8.07
CA GLU A 100 9.13 -3.91 -8.90
C GLU A 100 7.60 -4.02 -8.84
N ILE A 101 6.94 -2.88 -8.65
CA ILE A 101 5.48 -2.80 -8.67
C ILE A 101 5.05 -1.95 -9.86
N THR A 102 4.24 -2.53 -10.74
CA THR A 102 3.63 -1.80 -11.87
C THR A 102 2.16 -1.57 -11.61
N VAL A 103 1.75 -0.29 -11.57
CA VAL A 103 0.33 0.09 -11.56
C VAL A 103 -0.14 0.38 -12.99
N ARG A 104 -1.33 -0.10 -13.31
CA ARG A 104 -1.98 0.11 -14.62
C ARG A 104 -3.37 0.69 -14.46
N VAL A 105 -3.69 1.70 -15.27
CA VAL A 105 -5.04 2.25 -15.40
C VAL A 105 -5.54 1.92 -16.80
N GLY A 106 -6.51 1.01 -16.88
CA GLY A 106 -6.91 0.42 -18.16
C GLY A 106 -5.77 -0.40 -18.78
N ARG A 107 -5.32 -0.03 -19.99
CA ARG A 107 -4.20 -0.70 -20.68
C ARG A 107 -2.85 0.02 -20.53
N GLU A 108 -2.84 1.20 -19.93
CA GLU A 108 -1.67 2.05 -19.81
C GLU A 108 -0.98 1.82 -18.46
N ALA A 109 0.36 1.72 -18.49
CA ALA A 109 1.17 1.70 -17.28
C ALA A 109 1.44 3.13 -16.83
N VAL A 110 1.12 3.46 -15.59
CA VAL A 110 1.17 4.84 -15.08
C VAL A 110 2.53 5.22 -14.47
N ALA A 111 3.32 4.25 -14.00
CA ALA A 111 4.77 4.29 -13.75
C ALA A 111 5.18 3.02 -12.96
N PRO A 112 6.43 2.54 -13.06
CA PRO A 112 6.98 1.58 -12.11
C PRO A 112 7.30 2.26 -10.77
N LEU A 113 6.84 1.68 -9.67
CA LEU A 113 7.31 2.00 -8.32
C LEU A 113 8.35 0.95 -7.95
N LEU A 114 9.60 1.37 -7.75
CA LEU A 114 10.67 0.53 -7.22
C LEU A 114 10.77 0.73 -5.71
N GLY A 115 10.94 -0.36 -4.96
CA GLY A 115 11.57 -0.28 -3.64
C GLY A 115 12.92 0.43 -3.78
N ARG A 116 13.26 1.35 -2.88
CA ARG A 116 14.48 2.16 -3.03
C ARG A 116 15.70 1.22 -3.12
N ARG A 117 16.55 1.42 -4.14
CA ARG A 117 17.91 0.86 -4.14
C ARG A 117 18.66 1.45 -2.95
N GLY A 118 19.13 0.59 -2.05
CA GLY A 118 20.10 0.95 -1.01
C GLY A 118 21.39 1.52 -1.60
#